data_AF-A0A496YZN9-F1
#
_entry.id   AF-A0A496YZN9-F1
#
_cell.length_a   1.000
_cell.length_b   1.000
_cell.length_c   1.000
_cell.angle_alpha   90.00
_cell.angle_beta   90.00
_cell.angle_gamma   90.00
#
_symmetry.space_group_name_H-M   'P 1'
#
loop_
_entity.id
_entity.type
_entity.pdbx_description
1 polymer ?
#
loop_
_entity_poly.entity_id
_entity_poly.type
_entity_poly.pdbx_seq_one_letter_code
_entity_poly.pdbx_strand_id
1 'polypeptide(L)' 'MREIFGHRAGRIFLLVLFLSVVGLFAVTPLFSKPVIIMGWISLPFAAGIIFLLVWLCAYLVYYFKYWPFR' A
#
# COMPACT_ATOMS: atom_id res chain seq x y z
N MET A 1 -17.86 -8.77 12.22
CA MET A 1 -17.71 -7.96 10.99
C MET A 1 -18.32 -6.55 11.07
N ARG A 2 -19.36 -6.28 11.88
CA ARG A 2 -19.91 -4.92 12.10
C ARG A 2 -18.94 -3.97 12.84
N GLU A 3 -18.00 -4.52 13.61
CA GLU A 3 -16.99 -3.73 14.35
C GLU A 3 -15.97 -3.05 13.44
N ILE A 4 -15.64 -3.64 12.28
CA ILE A 4 -14.68 -3.05 11.33
C ILE A 4 -15.21 -1.72 10.75
N PHE A 5 -16.54 -1.59 10.61
CA PHE A 5 -17.17 -0.37 10.11
C PHE A 5 -17.33 0.73 11.20
N GLY A 6 -17.38 0.34 12.48
CA GLY A 6 -17.43 1.26 13.62
C GLY A 6 -16.05 1.84 13.99
N HIS A 7 -14.99 1.08 13.77
CA HIS A 7 -13.62 1.48 14.06
C HIS A 7 -13.08 2.46 13.00
N ARG A 8 -13.00 3.77 13.34
CA ARG A 8 -12.33 4.81 12.52
C ARG A 8 -10.94 4.36 12.01
N ALA A 9 -10.28 3.55 12.83
CA ALA A 9 -9.07 2.80 12.55
C ALA A 9 -9.07 1.98 11.25
N GLY A 10 -10.06 1.09 11.09
CA GLY A 10 -10.19 0.21 9.93
C GLY A 10 -10.48 1.02 8.68
N ARG A 11 -11.23 2.12 8.81
CA ARG A 11 -11.45 3.07 7.70
C ARG A 11 -10.17 3.75 7.23
N ILE A 12 -9.27 4.15 8.14
CA ILE A 12 -7.98 4.74 7.76
C ILE A 12 -7.11 3.69 7.05
N PHE A 13 -7.06 2.47 7.57
CA PHE A 13 -6.34 1.38 6.90
C PHE A 13 -6.88 1.12 5.49
N LEU A 14 -8.20 1.01 5.34
CA LEU A 14 -8.84 0.82 4.03
C LEU A 14 -8.63 2.01 3.08
N LEU A 15 -8.59 3.24 3.60
CA LEU A 15 -8.26 4.43 2.80
C LEU A 15 -6.83 4.40 2.30
N VAL A 16 -5.87 4.05 3.16
CA VAL A 16 -4.45 3.91 2.77
C VAL A 16 -4.29 2.80 1.74
N LEU A 17 -5.01 1.68 1.92
CA LEU A 17 -5.09 0.58 0.96
C LEU A 17 -5.61 1.05 -0.40
N PHE A 18 -6.68 1.82 -0.38
CA PHE A 18 -7.31 2.34 -1.58
C PHE A 18 -6.39 3.33 -2.30
N LEU A 19 -5.78 4.26 -1.56
CA LEU A 19 -4.80 5.21 -2.07
C LEU A 19 -3.58 4.52 -2.65
N SER A 20 -3.08 3.44 -2.04
CA SER A 20 -1.92 2.72 -2.58
C SER A 20 -2.24 2.02 -3.90
N VAL A 21 -3.46 1.49 -4.05
CA VAL A 21 -3.93 0.88 -5.31
C VAL A 21 -4.12 1.97 -6.37
N VAL A 22 -4.76 3.09 -6.04
CA VAL A 22 -4.92 4.22 -6.96
C VAL A 22 -3.55 4.77 -7.40
N GLY A 23 -2.61 4.88 -6.47
CA GLY A 23 -1.23 5.29 -6.76
C GLY A 23 -0.53 4.33 -7.73
N LEU A 24 -0.73 3.01 -7.56
CA LEU A 24 -0.19 2.01 -8.49
C LEU A 24 -0.79 2.18 -9.90
N PHE A 25 -2.11 2.35 -10.00
CA PHE A 25 -2.81 2.59 -11.28
C PHE A 25 -2.41 3.92 -11.93
N ALA A 26 -2.02 4.93 -11.16
CA ALA A 26 -1.50 6.17 -11.73
C ALA A 26 -0.11 6.00 -12.37
N VAL A 27 0.67 5.02 -11.89
CA VAL A 27 2.04 4.74 -12.36
C VAL A 27 2.06 3.68 -13.47
N THR A 28 1.03 2.84 -13.61
CA THR A 28 0.96 1.82 -14.67
C THR A 28 1.14 2.36 -16.11
N PRO A 29 0.70 3.57 -16.50
CA PRO A 29 0.97 4.11 -17.84
C PRO A 29 2.46 4.31 -18.13
N LEU A 30 3.28 4.50 -17.09
CA LEU A 30 4.73 4.63 -17.21
C LEU A 30 5.41 3.28 -17.41
N PHE A 31 4.74 2.15 -17.16
CA PHE A 31 5.29 0.81 -17.33
C PHE A 31 5.49 0.44 -18.81
N SER A 32 4.78 1.12 -19.73
CA SER A 32 4.96 0.93 -21.17
C SER A 32 6.29 1.48 -21.67
N LYS A 33 6.96 2.33 -20.89
CA LYS A 33 8.30 2.83 -21.20
C LYS A 33 9.34 1.97 -20.49
N PRO A 34 10.43 1.55 -21.15
CA PRO A 34 11.52 0.82 -20.51
C PRO A 34 12.34 1.75 -19.62
N VAL A 35 11.74 2.20 -18.52
CA VAL A 35 12.39 3.04 -17.53
C VAL A 35 13.11 2.14 -16.55
N ILE A 36 14.42 2.30 -16.48
CA ILE A 36 15.30 1.59 -15.56
C ILE A 36 15.73 2.57 -14.48
N ILE A 37 15.45 2.23 -13.23
CA ILE A 37 15.82 2.99 -12.04
C ILE A 37 17.16 2.43 -11.54
N MET A 38 18.13 3.32 -11.31
CA MET A 38 19.48 2.97 -10.84
C MET A 38 20.21 1.92 -11.71
N GLY A 39 19.82 1.79 -12.99
CA GLY A 39 20.43 0.87 -13.95
C GLY A 39 20.06 -0.61 -13.80
N TRP A 40 19.54 -1.05 -12.65
CA TRP A 40 19.33 -2.49 -12.37
C TRP A 40 17.88 -2.84 -12.02
N ILE A 41 17.04 -1.85 -11.70
CA ILE A 41 15.66 -2.08 -11.26
C ILE A 41 14.70 -1.56 -12.33
N SER A 42 13.78 -2.41 -12.79
CA SER A 42 12.71 -1.95 -13.68
C SER A 42 11.68 -1.11 -12.91
N LEU A 43 11.12 -0.09 -13.53
CA LEU A 43 10.11 0.77 -12.91
C LEU A 43 8.88 0.00 -12.36
N PRO A 44 8.36 -1.06 -13.04
CA PRO A 44 7.30 -1.90 -12.46
C PRO A 44 7.74 -2.61 -11.18
N PHE A 45 8.99 -3.08 -11.11
CA PHE A 45 9.53 -3.77 -9.95
C PHE A 45 9.70 -2.82 -8.75
N ALA A 46 10.26 -1.62 -8.98
CA ALA A 46 10.37 -0.60 -7.95
C ALA A 46 8.99 -0.16 -7.42
N ALA A 47 8.02 0.07 -8.32
CA ALA A 47 6.66 0.44 -7.95
C ALA A 47 5.99 -0.65 -7.10
N GLY A 48 6.19 -1.92 -7.45
CA GLY A 48 5.72 -3.06 -6.66
C GLY A 48 6.33 -3.12 -5.26
N ILE A 49 7.64 -2.89 -5.14
CA ILE A 49 8.33 -2.84 -3.83
C ILE A 49 7.78 -1.70 -2.97
N ILE A 50 7.65 -0.49 -3.52
CA ILE A 50 7.10 0.66 -2.80
C ILE A 50 5.66 0.37 -2.34
N PHE A 51 4.84 -0.20 -3.21
CA PHE A 51 3.48 -0.61 -2.87
C PHE A 51 3.47 -1.59 -1.70
N LEU A 52 4.28 -2.65 -1.75
CA LEU A 52 4.41 -3.65 -0.69
C LEU A 52 4.87 -3.03 0.64
N LEU A 53 5.85 -2.13 0.61
CA LEU A 53 6.38 -1.46 1.80
C LEU A 53 5.33 -0.55 2.45
N VAL A 54 4.60 0.22 1.66
CA VAL A 54 3.50 1.07 2.14
C VAL A 54 2.43 0.19 2.79
N TRP A 55 2.09 -0.93 2.14
CA TRP A 55 1.11 -1.89 2.64
C TRP A 55 1.55 -2.53 3.95
N LEU A 56 2.81 -2.95 4.04
CA LEU A 56 3.40 -3.54 5.24
C LEU A 56 3.39 -2.54 6.39
N CYS A 57 3.78 -1.28 6.14
CA CYS A 57 3.74 -0.23 7.15
C CYS A 57 2.31 0.04 7.63
N ALA A 58 1.35 0.15 6.70
CA ALA A 58 -0.06 0.33 7.05
C ALA A 58 -0.60 -0.85 7.88
N TYR A 59 -0.22 -2.07 7.50
CA TYR A 59 -0.59 -3.28 8.22
C TYR A 59 0.01 -3.32 9.63
N LEU A 60 1.31 -3.01 9.78
CA LEU A 60 1.96 -2.95 11.08
C LEU A 60 1.35 -1.87 11.97
N VAL A 61 1.07 -0.68 11.44
CA VAL A 61 0.41 0.40 12.19
C VAL A 61 -0.97 -0.02 12.66
N TYR A 62 -1.74 -0.70 11.80
CA TYR A 62 -3.03 -1.25 12.17
C TYR A 62 -2.90 -2.35 13.24
N TYR A 63 -1.98 -3.29 13.03
CA TYR A 63 -1.68 -4.39 13.94
C TYR A 63 -1.31 -3.84 15.32
N PHE A 64 -0.22 -3.08 15.45
CA PHE A 64 0.25 -2.59 16.74
C PHE A 64 -0.78 -1.77 17.50
N LYS A 65 -1.64 -1.02 16.80
CA LYS A 65 -2.61 -0.12 17.44
C LYS A 65 -3.95 -0.76 17.78
N TYR A 66 -4.41 -1.76 17.01
CA TYR A 66 -5.75 -2.32 17.12
C TYR A 66 -5.78 -3.83 17.38
N TRP A 67 -4.62 -4.47 17.56
CA TRP A 67 -4.56 -5.90 17.88
C TRP A 67 -5.30 -6.19 19.20
N PRO A 68 -6.30 -7.08 19.17
CA PRO A 68 -7.17 -7.35 20.32
C PRO A 68 -6.52 -8.22 21.42
N PHE A 69 -5.35 -8.81 21.18
CA PHE A 69 -4.60 -9.60 22.17
C PHE A 69 -3.61 -8.75 22.98
N ARG A 70 -4.06 -7.57 23.44
CA ARG A 70 -3.42 -6.88 24.57
C ARG A 70 -4.23 -7.14 25.82
#